data_AF-A0AAW2HKQ9-F1
#
_entry.id   AF-A0AAW2HKQ9-F1
#
_cell.length_a   1.000
_cell.length_b   1.000
_cell.length_c   1.000
_cell.angle_alpha   90.00
_cell.angle_beta   90.00
_cell.angle_gamma   90.00
#
_symmetry.space_group_name_H-M   'P 1'
#
loop_
_entity.id
_entity.type
_entity.pdbx_description
1 polymer ?
#
loop_
_entity_poly.entity_id
_entity_poly.type
_entity_poly.pdbx_seq_one_letter_code
_entity_poly.pdbx_strand_id
1 'polypeptide(L)'
;MTCLFDLENQKLYSVKWYKNDLEFYRFMPNNYPQMQIFQVEGVHLDTQKCNMTAVTLHPLEFATSGLYACEISTEAPHFKTVQTASVMTVIGKSQKSANFPSFSHDLTSRERRHSSDPPPPTPRPPLPFSD
;
A
#
# COMPACT_ATOMS: atom_id res chain seq x y z
N MET A 1 -8.57 -11.18 7.45
CA MET A 1 -7.38 -11.95 7.88
C MET A 1 -7.67 -12.52 9.25
N THR A 2 -7.25 -13.75 9.52
CA THR A 2 -7.56 -14.46 10.77
C THR A 2 -6.29 -15.00 11.39
N CYS A 3 -6.15 -14.86 12.70
CA CYS A 3 -5.03 -15.32 13.49
C CYS A 3 -5.58 -16.17 14.64
N LEU A 4 -5.46 -17.49 14.51
CA LEU A 4 -5.94 -18.45 15.48
C LEU A 4 -4.78 -18.85 16.39
N PHE A 5 -5.05 -18.95 17.69
CA PHE A 5 -4.07 -19.31 18.70
C PHE A 5 -4.73 -20.08 19.84
N ASP A 6 -3.93 -20.92 20.49
CA ASP A 6 -4.27 -21.60 21.73
C ASP A 6 -3.43 -20.99 22.85
N LEU A 7 -4.09 -20.53 23.91
CA LEU A 7 -3.42 -19.92 25.06
C LEU A 7 -2.99 -20.97 26.09
N GLU A 8 -3.40 -22.23 25.91
CA GLU A 8 -3.28 -23.30 26.90
C GLU A 8 -3.88 -22.83 28.24
N ASN A 9 -3.03 -22.58 29.25
CA ASN A 9 -3.43 -22.10 30.58
C ASN A 9 -2.97 -20.66 30.86
N GLN A 10 -2.56 -19.91 29.84
CA GLN A 10 -2.08 -18.54 29.97
C GLN A 10 -3.18 -17.52 29.65
N LYS A 11 -2.98 -16.29 30.09
CA LYS A 11 -3.87 -15.17 29.76
C LYS A 11 -3.33 -14.41 28.57
N LEU A 12 -4.21 -14.02 27.65
CA LEU A 12 -3.86 -13.14 26.55
C LEU A 12 -3.53 -11.74 27.08
N TYR A 13 -2.35 -11.23 26.74
CA TYR A 13 -1.99 -9.84 26.95
C TYR A 13 -2.41 -8.97 25.75
N SER A 14 -2.03 -9.38 24.54
CA SER A 14 -2.37 -8.62 23.33
C SER A 14 -2.34 -9.46 22.06
N VAL A 15 -3.19 -9.09 21.09
CA VAL A 15 -3.05 -9.48 19.67
C VAL A 15 -2.76 -8.24 18.86
N LYS A 16 -1.66 -8.23 18.10
CA LYS A 16 -1.25 -7.09 17.27
C LYS A 16 -1.13 -7.52 15.82
N TRP A 17 -1.45 -6.61 14.92
CA TRP A 17 -1.34 -6.82 13.49
C TRP A 17 -0.47 -5.74 12.85
N TYR A 18 0.38 -6.19 11.93
CA TYR A 18 1.38 -5.37 11.25
C TYR A 18 1.25 -5.50 9.75
N LYS A 19 1.50 -4.39 9.03
CA LYS A 19 1.76 -4.37 7.59
C LYS A 19 3.13 -3.74 7.38
N ASN A 20 4.06 -4.48 6.77
CA ASN A 20 5.43 -4.02 6.54
C ASN A 20 6.05 -3.43 7.82
N ASP A 21 5.94 -4.18 8.93
CA ASP A 21 6.44 -3.82 10.26
C ASP A 21 5.76 -2.63 10.96
N LEU A 22 4.74 -2.03 10.35
CA LEU A 22 3.92 -0.98 10.97
C LEU A 22 2.66 -1.57 11.59
N GLU A 23 2.49 -1.36 12.91
CA GLU A 23 1.27 -1.75 13.64
C GLU A 23 0.08 -0.98 13.08
N PHE A 24 -1.00 -1.67 12.72
CA PHE A 24 -2.24 -1.04 12.26
C PHE A 24 -3.47 -1.40 13.11
N TYR A 25 -3.39 -2.49 13.88
CA TYR A 25 -4.48 -2.91 14.77
C TYR A 25 -3.92 -3.61 16.00
N ARG A 26 -4.50 -3.32 17.17
CA ARG A 26 -4.19 -3.98 18.43
C ARG A 26 -5.43 -4.25 19.24
N PHE A 27 -5.53 -5.48 19.75
CA PHE A 27 -6.52 -5.92 20.73
C PHE A 27 -5.85 -6.21 22.07
N MET A 28 -6.31 -5.55 23.14
CA MET A 28 -5.86 -5.77 24.52
C MET A 28 -7.10 -5.98 25.40
N PRO A 29 -7.38 -7.22 25.88
CA PRO A 29 -8.62 -7.54 26.59
C PRO A 29 -8.80 -6.73 27.87
N ASN A 30 -7.70 -6.34 28.54
CA ASN A 30 -7.69 -5.64 29.82
C ASN A 30 -7.66 -4.10 29.69
N ASN A 31 -7.67 -3.55 28.47
CA ASN A 31 -7.62 -2.10 28.25
C ASN A 31 -8.98 -1.54 27.80
N TYR A 32 -9.18 -0.23 28.00
CA TYR A 32 -10.32 0.51 27.44
C TYR A 32 -9.81 1.71 26.59
N PRO A 33 -10.14 1.79 25.30
CA PRO A 33 -10.85 0.77 24.51
C PRO A 33 -9.98 -0.49 24.30
N GLN A 34 -10.63 -1.65 24.20
CA GLN A 34 -9.96 -2.94 23.95
C GLN A 34 -9.31 -2.98 22.56
N MET A 35 -9.91 -2.29 21.59
CA MET A 35 -9.42 -2.19 20.22
C MET A 35 -8.77 -0.84 19.98
N GLN A 36 -7.58 -0.84 19.40
CA GLN A 36 -6.83 0.35 19.00
C GLN A 36 -6.43 0.21 17.54
N ILE A 37 -6.55 1.32 16.80
CA ILE A 37 -6.31 1.37 15.36
C ILE A 37 -5.26 2.43 15.07
N PHE A 38 -4.31 2.09 14.22
CA PHE A 38 -3.23 2.97 13.79
C PHE A 38 -3.27 3.10 12.27
N GLN A 39 -3.05 4.31 11.78
CA GLN A 39 -3.11 4.59 10.35
C GLN A 39 -1.84 4.07 9.67
N VAL A 40 -2.04 3.23 8.65
CA VAL A 40 -0.97 2.70 7.78
C VAL A 40 -1.46 2.80 6.34
N GLU A 41 -0.58 3.22 5.43
CA GLU A 41 -0.92 3.42 4.02
C GLU A 41 -1.50 2.14 3.39
N GLY A 42 -2.63 2.28 2.69
CA GLY A 42 -3.36 1.19 2.06
C GLY A 42 -4.06 0.23 3.02
N VAL A 43 -4.15 0.55 4.31
CA VAL A 43 -4.89 -0.25 5.31
C VAL A 43 -6.18 0.47 5.71
N HIS A 44 -7.31 -0.06 5.28
CA HIS A 44 -8.64 0.41 5.68
C HIS A 44 -9.36 -0.72 6.44
N LEU A 45 -9.70 -0.49 7.70
CA LEU A 45 -10.36 -1.50 8.54
C LEU A 45 -11.88 -1.31 8.58
N ASP A 46 -12.63 -2.40 8.35
CA ASP A 46 -14.05 -2.48 8.71
C ASP A 46 -14.16 -2.84 10.19
N THR A 47 -14.23 -1.82 11.04
CA THR A 47 -14.18 -1.97 12.51
C THR A 47 -15.33 -2.79 13.08
N GLN A 48 -16.48 -2.84 12.41
CA GLN A 48 -17.63 -3.63 12.83
C GLN A 48 -17.40 -5.14 12.64
N LYS A 49 -16.43 -5.51 11.80
CA LYS A 49 -16.04 -6.90 11.52
C LYS A 49 -14.63 -7.23 12.01
N CYS A 50 -14.07 -6.41 12.88
CA CYS A 50 -12.81 -6.67 13.56
C CYS A 50 -13.07 -7.14 15.00
N ASN A 51 -12.27 -8.08 15.46
CA ASN A 51 -12.32 -8.61 16.82
C ASN A 51 -10.94 -9.13 17.24
N MET A 52 -10.88 -9.83 18.38
CA MET A 52 -9.65 -10.40 18.93
C MET A 52 -8.84 -11.23 17.93
N THR A 53 -9.49 -12.06 17.11
CA THR A 53 -8.83 -13.05 16.25
C THR A 53 -8.83 -12.68 14.77
N ALA A 54 -9.65 -11.71 14.37
CA ALA A 54 -9.86 -11.40 12.96
C ALA A 54 -9.89 -9.89 12.72
N VAL A 55 -9.25 -9.48 11.63
CA VAL A 55 -9.30 -8.11 11.11
C VAL A 55 -9.79 -8.13 9.67
N THR A 56 -10.70 -7.22 9.35
CA THR A 56 -11.32 -7.13 8.02
C THR A 56 -10.85 -5.87 7.33
N LEU A 57 -10.20 -6.03 6.17
CA LEU A 57 -9.73 -4.92 5.34
C LEU A 57 -10.77 -4.58 4.28
N HIS A 58 -11.26 -3.35 4.27
CA HIS A 58 -12.22 -2.85 3.28
C HIS A 58 -12.27 -1.30 3.27
N PRO A 59 -12.24 -0.65 2.09
CA PRO A 59 -11.98 -1.21 0.75
C PRO A 59 -10.52 -1.66 0.58
N LEU A 60 -10.25 -2.48 -0.44
CA LEU A 60 -8.89 -2.88 -0.81
C LEU A 60 -8.37 -1.99 -1.95
N GLU A 61 -7.11 -1.61 -1.86
CA GLU A 61 -6.38 -0.84 -2.86
C GLU A 61 -5.10 -1.58 -3.27
N PHE A 62 -4.44 -1.15 -4.36
CA PHE A 62 -3.14 -1.73 -4.72
C PHE A 62 -2.11 -1.55 -3.62
N ALA A 63 -2.15 -0.41 -2.92
CA ALA A 63 -1.31 -0.11 -1.76
C ALA A 63 -1.56 -1.04 -0.55
N THR A 64 -2.70 -1.75 -0.51
CA THR A 64 -2.98 -2.79 0.50
C THR A 64 -2.07 -4.01 0.33
N SER A 65 -1.38 -4.16 -0.81
CA SER A 65 -0.39 -5.23 -0.95
C SER A 65 0.78 -5.05 0.04
N GLY A 66 1.27 -6.14 0.61
CA GLY A 66 2.39 -6.10 1.56
C GLY A 66 2.56 -7.39 2.36
N LEU A 67 3.54 -7.36 3.26
CA LEU A 67 3.77 -8.41 4.25
C LEU A 67 2.92 -8.12 5.48
N TYR A 68 2.02 -9.03 5.82
CA TYR A 68 1.16 -8.93 6.99
C TYR A 68 1.60 -9.90 8.06
N ALA A 69 1.70 -9.43 9.30
CA ALA A 69 2.03 -10.26 10.44
C ALA A 69 1.01 -10.13 11.56
N CYS A 70 0.77 -11.23 12.27
CA CYS A 70 0.04 -11.26 13.53
C CYS A 70 0.99 -11.67 14.65
N GLU A 71 0.98 -10.92 15.75
CA GLU A 71 1.73 -11.19 16.98
C GLU A 71 0.76 -11.43 18.14
N ILE A 72 0.90 -12.54 18.83
CA ILE A 72 0.14 -12.89 20.03
C ILE A 72 1.09 -12.90 21.22
N SER A 73 0.74 -12.17 22.26
CA SER A 73 1.51 -12.12 23.51
C SER A 73 0.67 -12.53 24.71
N THR A 74 1.23 -13.33 25.61
CA THR A 74 0.62 -13.72 26.90
C THR A 74 1.14 -12.89 28.07
N GLU A 75 0.37 -12.87 29.16
CA GLU A 75 0.67 -12.09 30.37
C GLU A 75 1.42 -12.90 31.44
N ALA A 76 1.87 -12.23 32.50
CA ALA A 76 2.46 -12.82 33.69
C ALA A 76 1.65 -14.03 34.22
N PRO A 77 2.31 -15.06 34.77
CA PRO A 77 3.75 -15.15 35.06
C PRO A 77 4.61 -15.61 33.88
N HIS A 78 4.00 -16.01 32.77
CA HIS A 78 4.69 -16.56 31.60
C HIS A 78 4.44 -15.68 30.38
N PHE A 79 5.38 -14.77 30.13
CA PHE A 79 5.38 -13.94 28.93
C PHE A 79 5.90 -14.77 27.75
N LYS A 80 5.00 -15.15 26.84
CA LYS A 80 5.32 -15.77 25.57
C LYS A 80 4.80 -14.87 24.46
N THR A 81 5.60 -14.71 23.42
CA THR A 81 5.22 -13.98 22.21
C THR A 81 5.46 -14.86 21.00
N VAL A 82 4.43 -15.01 20.16
CA VAL A 82 4.47 -15.78 18.92
C VAL A 82 4.01 -14.89 17.78
N GLN A 83 4.74 -14.93 16.67
CA GLN A 83 4.43 -14.14 15.48
C GLN A 83 4.39 -15.03 14.23
N THR A 84 3.43 -14.78 13.35
CA THR A 84 3.37 -15.39 12.02
C THR A 84 3.14 -14.33 10.96
N ALA A 85 3.71 -14.51 9.77
CA ALA A 85 3.64 -13.54 8.69
C ALA A 85 3.27 -14.19 7.35
N SER A 86 2.55 -13.46 6.50
CA SER A 86 2.15 -13.88 5.16
C SER A 86 2.04 -12.69 4.21
N VAL A 87 2.39 -12.91 2.94
CA VAL A 87 2.31 -11.88 1.90
C VAL A 87 0.91 -11.84 1.31
N MET A 88 0.32 -10.66 1.24
CA MET A 88 -0.93 -10.41 0.52
C MET A 88 -0.67 -9.50 -0.69
N THR A 89 -1.20 -9.89 -1.85
CA THR A 89 -1.13 -9.09 -3.09
C THR A 89 -2.55 -8.79 -3.57
N VAL A 90 -2.85 -7.50 -3.77
CA VAL A 90 -4.11 -7.05 -4.36
C VAL A 90 -3.94 -6.90 -5.86
N ILE A 91 -4.77 -7.61 -6.61
CA ILE A 91 -4.79 -7.56 -8.08
C ILE A 91 -6.09 -6.92 -8.57
N GLY A 92 -5.98 -6.10 -9.61
CA GLY A 92 -7.12 -5.47 -10.27
C GLY A 92 -7.71 -6.41 -11.33
N LYS A 93 -9.03 -6.37 -11.49
CA LYS A 93 -9.65 -6.95 -12.69
C LYS A 93 -9.42 -6.01 -13.86
N SER A 94 -8.74 -6.48 -14.91
CA SER A 94 -8.65 -5.73 -16.17
C SER A 94 -10.07 -5.53 -16.72
N GLN A 95 -10.57 -4.31 -16.68
CA GLN A 95 -11.79 -3.97 -17.39
C GLN A 95 -11.43 -3.86 -18.87
N LYS A 96 -11.92 -4.79 -19.68
CA LYS A 96 -11.90 -4.64 -21.14
C LYS A 96 -12.74 -3.39 -21.45
N SER A 97 -12.06 -2.27 -21.71
CA SER A 97 -12.73 -1.05 -22.18
C SER A 97 -13.25 -1.31 -23.59
N ALA A 98 -14.55 -1.57 -23.69
CA ALA A 98 -15.31 -1.52 -24.93
C ALA A 98 -15.64 -0.05 -25.24
N ASN A 99 -14.69 0.62 -25.89
CA ASN A 99 -14.82 1.76 -26.82
C ASN A 99 -13.51 2.54 -26.84
N PHE A 100 -12.51 1.98 -27.52
CA PHE A 100 -11.52 2.83 -28.15
C PHE A 100 -12.21 3.48 -29.36
N PRO A 101 -12.34 4.82 -29.42
CA PRO A 101 -12.72 5.46 -30.67
C PRO A 101 -11.64 5.08 -31.70
N SER A 102 -12.07 4.48 -32.81
CA SER A 102 -11.18 4.22 -33.94
C SER A 102 -10.64 5.56 -34.42
N PHE A 103 -9.38 5.84 -34.13
CA PHE A 103 -8.65 6.93 -34.76
C PHE A 103 -8.39 6.51 -36.21
N SER A 104 -9.30 6.86 -37.10
CA SER A 104 -9.02 6.89 -38.54
C SER A 104 -8.00 8.01 -38.77
N HIS A 105 -6.72 7.68 -38.73
CA HIS A 105 -5.69 8.59 -39.22
C HIS A 105 -5.82 8.67 -40.74
N ASP A 106 -6.53 9.70 -41.20
CA ASP A 106 -6.59 10.06 -42.60
C ASP A 106 -5.24 10.63 -43.03
N LEU A 107 -4.37 9.77 -43.57
CA LEU A 107 -3.05 10.14 -44.11
C LEU A 107 -3.20 10.76 -45.50
N THR A 108 -3.98 11.83 -45.65
CA THR A 108 -4.04 12.58 -46.91
C THR A 108 -4.19 14.09 -46.73
N SER A 109 -3.12 14.78 -46.27
CA SER A 109 -2.96 16.21 -46.60
C SER A 109 -1.50 16.69 -46.59
N ARG A 110 -0.82 16.38 -47.70
CA ARG A 110 -0.05 17.32 -48.53
C ARG A 110 0.69 18.47 -47.81
N GLU A 111 2.01 18.30 -47.69
CA GLU A 111 2.96 19.35 -47.33
C GLU A 111 2.81 20.63 -48.18
N ARG A 112 2.72 21.78 -47.51
CA ARG A 112 3.20 23.06 -48.04
C ARG A 112 4.25 23.63 -47.08
N ARG A 113 5.51 23.30 -47.36
CA ARG A 113 6.68 23.96 -46.77
C ARG A 113 6.66 25.44 -47.18
N HIS A 114 6.36 26.34 -46.25
CA HIS A 114 6.71 27.75 -46.39
C HIS A 114 8.12 27.95 -45.84
N SER A 115 9.04 28.29 -46.73
CA SER A 115 10.44 28.58 -46.42
C SER A 115 10.56 30.07 -46.09
N SER A 116 10.60 30.42 -44.80
CA SER A 116 10.98 31.76 -44.36
C SER A 116 11.36 31.81 -42.88
N ASP A 117 12.21 30.88 -42.43
CA ASP A 117 12.90 31.05 -41.15
C ASP A 117 14.32 31.58 -41.39
N PRO A 118 14.74 32.67 -40.72
CA PRO A 118 16.11 33.16 -40.78
C PRO A 118 17.08 32.18 -40.10
N PRO A 119 18.36 32.15 -40.51
CA PRO A 119 19.35 31.27 -39.91
C PRO A 119 19.57 31.60 -38.42
N PRO A 120 19.86 30.59 -37.58
CA PRO A 120 20.18 30.81 -36.16
C PRO A 120 21.48 31.62 -36.00
N PRO A 121 21.61 32.44 -34.95
CA PRO A 121 22.82 33.22 -34.71
C PRO A 121 24.01 32.30 -34.39
N THR A 122 25.19 32.65 -34.91
CA THR A 122 26.45 31.93 -34.68
C THR A 122 26.89 31.97 -33.21
N PRO A 123 27.47 30.88 -32.67
CA PRO A 123 28.00 30.86 -31.31
C PRO A 123 29.16 31.86 -31.12
N ARG A 124 29.16 32.56 -29.98
CA ARG A 124 30.24 33.47 -29.57
C ARG A 124 31.46 32.64 -29.10
N PRO A 125 32.70 33.00 -29.47
CA PRO A 125 33.88 32.30 -28.98
C PRO A 125 34.05 32.45 -27.45
N PRO A 126 34.64 31.45 -26.77
CA PRO A 126 34.88 31.51 -25.34
C PRO A 126 35.92 32.59 -25.00
N LEU A 127 35.69 33.31 -23.91
CA LEU A 127 36.63 34.29 -23.36
C LEU A 127 37.86 33.57 -22.76
N PRO A 128 39.05 34.17 -22.82
CA PRO A 128 40.24 33.60 -22.18
C PRO A 128 40.06 33.58 -20.66
N PHE A 129 40.45 32.46 -20.05
CA PHE A 129 40.54 32.33 -18.60
C PHE A 129 41.70 33.19 -18.11
N SER A 130 41.43 34.11 -17.17
CA SER A 130 42.48 34.76 -16.39
C SER A 130 42.88 33.85 -15.22
N ASP A 131 44.19 33.59 -15.09
CA ASP A 131 44.86 33.06 -13.89
C ASP A 131 44.61 33.94 -12.66
#